data_AF-A0A852TGR0-F1
#
_entry.id   AF-A0A852TGR0-F1
#
_cell.length_a   1.000
_cell.length_b   1.000
_cell.length_c   1.000
_cell.angle_alpha   90.00
_cell.angle_beta   90.00
_cell.angle_gamma   90.00
#
_symmetry.space_group_name_H-M   'P 1'
#
loop_
_entity.id
_entity.type
_entity.pdbx_description
1 polymer ?
#
loop_
_entity_poly.entity_id
_entity_poly.type
_entity_poly.pdbx_seq_one_letter_code
_entity_poly.pdbx_strand_id
1 'polypeptide(L)' 'MTFGKSTQEEWLNNFLWRLKQWIYKDCKDNNITVGEIVNIPDGRVFNFADNEENYFAVTEIK' A
#
# COMPACT_ATOMS: atom_id res chain seq x y z
N MET A 1 10.49 19.77 -21.12
CA MET A 1 10.04 18.48 -21.70
C MET A 1 10.01 17.47 -20.58
N THR A 2 8.83 17.03 -20.14
CA THR A 2 8.67 15.90 -19.24
C THR A 2 8.52 14.64 -20.09
N PHE A 3 9.46 13.72 -19.98
CA PHE A 3 9.31 12.38 -20.57
C PHE A 3 8.19 11.67 -19.80
N GLY A 4 7.15 11.22 -20.51
CA GLY A 4 6.10 10.39 -19.90
C GLY A 4 6.73 9.11 -19.34
N LYS A 5 6.24 8.64 -18.19
CA LYS A 5 6.70 7.39 -17.57
C LYS A 5 6.60 6.24 -18.60
N SER A 6 7.56 5.33 -18.58
CA SER A 6 7.52 4.19 -19.51
C SER A 6 6.34 3.27 -19.18
N THR A 7 5.82 2.55 -20.18
CA THR A 7 4.73 1.57 -19.99
C THR A 7 5.09 0.49 -18.97
N GLN A 8 6.38 0.17 -18.83
CA GLN A 8 6.89 -0.79 -17.85
C GLN A 8 6.86 -0.22 -16.42
N GLU A 9 7.20 1.06 -16.24
CA GLU A 9 7.10 1.74 -14.94
C GLU A 9 5.62 1.87 -14.50
N GLU A 10 4.73 2.24 -15.42
CA GLU A 10 3.29 2.28 -15.14
C GLU A 10 2.74 0.90 -14.77
N TRP A 11 3.15 -0.15 -15.47
CA TRP A 11 2.75 -1.51 -15.15
C TRP A 11 3.22 -1.93 -13.75
N LEU A 12 4.48 -1.67 -13.43
CA LEU A 12 5.04 -2.02 -12.12
C LEU A 12 4.32 -1.26 -11.00
N ASN A 13 4.05 0.03 -11.18
CA ASN A 13 3.32 0.83 -10.21
C ASN A 13 1.89 0.30 -9.99
N ASN A 14 1.17 -0.01 -11.07
CA ASN A 14 -0.16 -0.61 -10.98
C ASN A 14 -0.14 -1.98 -10.30
N PHE A 15 0.85 -2.82 -10.61
CA PHE A 15 1.01 -4.13 -9.99
C PHE A 15 1.28 -4.02 -8.48
N LEU A 16 2.25 -3.19 -8.09
CA LEU A 16 2.60 -2.96 -6.69
C LEU A 16 1.41 -2.40 -5.90
N TRP A 17 0.61 -1.52 -6.51
CA TRP A 17 -0.61 -1.04 -5.89
C TRP A 17 -1.63 -2.16 -5.64
N ARG A 18 -1.86 -3.03 -6.63
CA ARG A 18 -2.76 -4.18 -6.47
C ARG A 18 -2.30 -5.12 -5.35
N LEU A 19 -0.99 -5.32 -5.21
CA LEU A 19 -0.43 -6.11 -4.11
C LEU A 19 -0.72 -5.47 -2.74
N LYS A 20 -0.55 -4.15 -2.60
CA LYS A 20 -0.86 -3.43 -1.35
C LYS A 20 -2.34 -3.50 -0.99
N GLN A 21 -3.23 -3.39 -1.97
CA GLN A 21 -4.67 -3.56 -1.78
C GLN A 21 -5.03 -4.98 -1.36
N TRP A 22 -4.36 -5.98 -1.94
CA TRP A 22 -4.56 -7.37 -1.54
C TRP A 22 -4.17 -7.60 -0.09
N ILE A 23 -3.01 -7.09 0.36
CA ILE A 23 -2.59 -7.16 1.79
C ILE A 23 -3.62 -6.48 2.70
N TYR A 24 -4.06 -5.26 2.34
CA TYR A 24 -5.06 -4.54 3.13
C TYR A 24 -6.36 -5.34 3.31
N LYS A 25 -6.84 -5.97 2.23
CA LYS A 25 -8.04 -6.81 2.27
C LYS A 25 -7.81 -8.06 3.11
N ASP A 26 -6.68 -8.73 2.93
CA ASP A 26 -6.34 -9.96 3.66
C ASP A 26 -6.23 -9.70 5.17
N CYS A 27 -5.65 -8.57 5.59
CA CYS A 27 -5.66 -8.15 6.99
C CYS A 27 -7.09 -8.00 7.54
N LYS A 28 -8.00 -7.37 6.78
CA LYS A 28 -9.41 -7.23 7.19
C LYS A 28 -10.12 -8.57 7.28
N ASP A 29 -9.91 -9.45 6.31
CA ASP A 29 -10.56 -10.76 6.25
C ASP A 29 -10.10 -11.68 7.40
N ASN A 30 -8.84 -11.55 7.82
CA ASN A 30 -8.24 -12.36 8.89
C ASN A 30 -8.28 -11.69 10.28
N ASN A 31 -9.07 -10.61 10.43
CA ASN A 31 -9.26 -9.93 11.71
C ASN A 31 -7.94 -9.37 12.33
N ILE A 32 -6.95 -9.09 11.47
CA ILE A 32 -5.71 -8.39 11.84
C ILE A 32 -6.06 -6.92 12.05
N THR A 33 -5.51 -6.29 13.08
CA THR A 33 -5.72 -4.86 13.34
C THR A 33 -5.14 -4.06 12.19
N VAL A 34 -5.97 -3.38 11.40
CA VAL A 34 -5.55 -2.58 10.25
C VAL A 34 -6.23 -1.22 10.28
N GLY A 35 -5.42 -0.16 10.18
CA GLY A 35 -5.89 1.22 10.12
C GLY A 35 -6.48 1.57 8.76
N GLU A 36 -7.10 2.73 8.63
CA GLU A 36 -7.59 3.21 7.34
C GLU A 36 -6.43 3.53 6.37
N ILE A 37 -6.72 3.48 5.07
CA ILE A 37 -5.78 4.00 4.07
C ILE A 37 -5.88 5.52 4.10
N VAL A 38 -4.77 6.18 4.41
CA VAL A 38 -4.67 7.65 4.48
C VAL A 38 -3.84 8.15 3.30
N ASN A 39 -4.32 9.20 2.63
CA ASN A 39 -3.54 9.93 1.64
C ASN A 39 -2.58 10.88 2.38
N ILE A 40 -1.29 10.80 2.08
CA ILE A 40 -0.25 11.72 2.56
C ILE A 40 0.30 12.50 1.36
N PRO A 41 0.99 13.65 1.57
CA PRO A 41 1.55 14.43 0.47
C PRO A 41 2.37 13.58 -0.53
N ASP A 42 3.15 12.64 -0.01
CA ASP A 42 4.05 11.79 -0.79
C ASP A 42 3.43 10.45 -1.23
N GLY A 43 2.12 10.26 -1.06
CA GLY A 43 1.42 9.06 -1.53
C GLY A 43 0.33 8.54 -0.58
N ARG A 44 0.38 7.25 -0.24
CA ARG A 44 -0.67 6.58 0.56
C ARG A 44 -0.06 5.64 1.57
N VAL A 45 -0.64 5.57 2.76
CA VAL A 45 -0.17 4.69 3.84
C VAL A 45 -1.33 4.01 4.54
N PHE A 46 -1.11 2.79 5.02
CA PHE A 46 -1.92 2.18 6.07
C PHE A 46 -1.00 1.46 7.05
N ASN A 47 -1.44 1.39 8.31
CA ASN A 47 -0.75 0.64 9.35
C ASN A 47 -1.50 -0.64 9.66
N PHE A 48 -0.79 -1.66 10.13
CA PHE A 48 -1.39 -2.84 10.72
C PHE A 48 -0.55 -3.34 11.90
N ALA A 49 -1.19 -4.08 12.81
CA ALA A 49 -0.51 -4.79 13.88
C ALA A 49 -0.81 -6.29 13.73
N ASP A 50 0.24 -7.12 13.77
CA ASP A 50 0.07 -8.57 13.78
C ASP A 50 -0.44 -9.08 15.14
N ASN A 51 -0.58 -10.40 15.27
CA ASN A 51 -1.08 -11.02 16.50
C ASN A 51 -0.09 -10.95 17.68
N GLU A 52 1.16 -10.53 17.44
CA GLU A 52 2.19 -10.32 18.45
C GLU A 52 2.30 -8.83 18.84
N GLU A 53 1.34 -8.00 18.40
CA GLU A 53 1.32 -6.55 18.59
C GLU A 53 2.51 -5.82 17.94
N ASN A 54 3.19 -6.43 16.97
CA ASN A 54 4.20 -5.75 16.18
C ASN A 54 3.53 -4.80 15.17
N TYR A 55 3.98 -3.55 15.14
CA TYR A 55 3.42 -2.50 14.28
C TYR A 55 4.17 -2.34 12.98
N PHE A 56 3.44 -2.35 11.88
CA PHE A 56 3.96 -2.20 10.52
C PHE A 56 3.21 -1.10 9.77
N ALA A 57 3.88 -0.51 8.78
CA ALA A 57 3.32 0.46 7.86
C ALA A 57 3.61 0.05 6.41
N VAL A 58 2.58 0.11 5.57
CA VAL A 58 2.71 -0.13 4.12
C VAL A 58 2.43 1.17 3.39
N THR A 59 3.45 1.65 2.66
CA THR A 59 3.39 2.95 1.98
C THR A 59 3.56 2.78 0.46
N GLU A 60 2.79 3.56 -0.29
CA GLU A 60 3.09 3.91 -1.68
C GLU A 60 3.71 5.31 -1.71
N ILE A 61 4.91 5.41 -2.28
CA ILE A 61 5.65 6.65 -2.44
C ILE A 61 5.51 7.06 -3.92
N LYS A 62 5.17 8.32 -4.18
CA LYS A 62 4.99 8.88 -5.53
C LYS A 62 6.29 9.29 -6.22
#